data_AF-A0A9X7PDJ8-F1
#
_entry.id   AF-A0A9X7PDJ8-F1
#
_cell.length_a   1.000
_cell.length_b   1.000
_cell.length_c   1.000
_cell.angle_alpha   90.00
_cell.angle_beta   90.00
_cell.angle_gamma   90.00
#
_symmetry.space_group_name_H-M   'P 1'
#
loop_
_entity.id
_entity.type
_entity.pdbx_description
1 polymer ?
#
loop_
_entity_poly.entity_id
_entity_poly.type
_entity_poly.pdbx_seq_one_letter_code
_entity_poly.pdbx_strand_id
1 'polypeptide(L)'
;QVLAAGGAPEQLAVPAAEALGEQAAESLQEDPWRLLAVPGVRPEQADGFARALLGPEAGPGDERRARALTGWLLERAALEGHTVLEAPALSAALARHAVPDPDEALQSAIAEGTVLVFQEAVEPAPGAAAPQGEDEEVPVRLLLGLDRYAMAEESLADGLARLISTFTAGDGAWEGAAAAAPTPSAAELVRAAAGA
;
A
#
# COMPACT_ATOMS: atom_id res chain seq x y z
N GLN A 1 15.46 -3.76 25.84
CA GLN A 1 15.84 -2.59 26.67
C GLN A 1 15.14 -1.32 26.21
N VAL A 2 15.18 -0.96 24.91
CA VAL A 2 14.48 0.24 24.41
C VAL A 2 12.95 0.22 24.61
N LEU A 3 12.30 -0.93 24.39
CA LEU A 3 10.84 -1.06 24.58
C LEU A 3 10.42 -0.73 26.01
N ALA A 4 11.11 -1.31 27.00
CA ALA A 4 10.87 -1.05 28.41
C ALA A 4 11.17 0.42 28.78
N ALA A 5 12.24 1.01 28.22
CA ALA A 5 12.59 2.41 28.45
C ALA A 5 11.50 3.37 27.93
N GLY A 6 10.87 3.06 26.80
CA GLY A 6 9.73 3.82 26.29
C GLY A 6 8.37 3.40 26.84
N GLY A 7 8.33 2.51 27.84
CA GLY A 7 7.07 2.05 28.47
C GLY A 7 6.21 1.13 27.60
N ALA A 8 6.77 0.55 26.53
CA ALA A 8 6.07 -0.40 25.68
C ALA A 8 5.98 -1.79 26.35
N PRO A 9 4.87 -2.54 26.17
CA PRO A 9 4.72 -3.89 26.70
C PRO A 9 5.80 -4.84 26.17
N GLU A 10 6.29 -5.74 27.02
CA GLU A 10 7.29 -6.75 26.65
C GLU A 10 6.82 -7.67 25.51
N GLN A 11 5.51 -7.88 25.41
CA GLN A 11 4.87 -8.67 24.35
C GLN A 11 5.15 -8.13 22.94
N LEU A 12 5.49 -6.84 22.80
CA LEU A 12 5.85 -6.24 21.52
C LEU A 12 7.28 -6.56 21.08
N ALA A 13 8.10 -7.21 21.92
CA ALA A 13 9.50 -7.48 21.59
C ALA A 13 9.67 -8.36 20.34
N VAL A 14 8.94 -9.48 20.27
CA VAL A 14 9.00 -10.39 19.11
C VAL A 14 8.40 -9.72 17.86
N PRO A 15 7.16 -9.17 17.90
CA PRO A 15 6.60 -8.46 16.74
C PRO A 15 7.46 -7.29 16.25
N ALA A 16 8.11 -6.54 17.15
CA ALA A 16 9.00 -5.45 16.76
C ALA A 16 10.26 -5.96 16.06
N ALA A 17 10.86 -7.06 16.53
CA ALA A 17 12.01 -7.68 15.87
C ALA A 17 11.62 -8.25 14.49
N GLU A 18 10.43 -8.84 14.36
CA GLU A 18 9.94 -9.35 13.07
C GLU A 18 9.67 -8.23 12.07
N ALA A 19 9.05 -7.13 12.51
CA ALA A 19 8.67 -6.02 11.64
C ALA A 19 9.86 -5.10 11.26
N LEU A 20 10.80 -4.88 12.18
CA LEU A 20 11.91 -3.93 12.00
C LEU A 20 13.26 -4.59 11.73
N GLY A 21 13.34 -5.93 11.85
CA GLY A 21 14.55 -6.70 11.63
C GLY A 21 15.49 -6.73 12.83
N GLU A 22 16.71 -7.22 12.59
CA GLU A 22 17.72 -7.45 13.64
C GLU A 22 18.14 -6.16 14.37
N GLN A 23 18.11 -5.01 13.68
CA GLN A 23 18.44 -3.69 14.23
C GLN A 23 17.24 -2.93 14.79
N ALA A 24 16.18 -3.65 15.20
CA ALA A 24 14.96 -3.03 15.72
C ALA A 24 15.24 -2.11 16.92
N ALA A 25 16.17 -2.50 17.79
CA ALA A 25 16.45 -1.76 19.02
C ALA A 25 17.14 -0.41 18.74
N GLU A 26 18.11 -0.38 17.84
CA GLU A 26 18.82 0.82 17.38
C GLU A 26 17.86 1.72 16.60
N SER A 27 17.12 1.12 15.67
CA SER A 27 16.11 1.81 14.85
C SER A 27 15.08 2.56 15.69
N LEU A 28 14.60 1.96 16.78
CA LEU A 28 13.63 2.57 17.69
C LEU A 28 14.24 3.63 18.61
N GLN A 29 15.55 3.63 18.83
CA GLN A 29 16.23 4.70 19.56
C GLN A 29 16.39 5.94 18.69
N GLU A 30 16.71 5.76 17.41
CA GLU A 30 16.85 6.83 16.43
C GLU A 30 15.48 7.43 16.03
N ASP A 31 14.51 6.55 15.78
CA ASP A 31 13.15 6.92 15.42
C ASP A 31 12.13 6.05 16.19
N PRO A 32 11.63 6.56 17.33
CA PRO A 32 10.64 5.87 18.14
C PRO A 32 9.32 5.58 17.42
N TRP A 33 8.95 6.37 16.40
CA TRP A 33 7.69 6.17 15.68
C TRP A 33 7.73 5.02 14.68
N ARG A 34 8.91 4.45 14.39
CA ARG A 34 9.01 3.17 13.66
C ARG A 34 8.26 2.04 14.35
N LEU A 35 7.92 2.18 15.63
CA LEU A 35 7.02 1.27 16.33
C LEU A 35 5.65 1.11 15.64
N LEU A 36 5.20 2.09 14.85
CA LEU A 36 3.97 1.99 14.07
C LEU A 36 4.01 0.94 12.95
N ALA A 37 5.19 0.49 12.53
CA ALA A 37 5.32 -0.63 11.59
C ALA A 37 4.92 -1.97 12.24
N VAL A 38 4.82 -2.03 13.58
CA VAL A 38 4.45 -3.24 14.31
C VAL A 38 2.92 -3.43 14.28
N PRO A 39 2.40 -4.59 13.80
CA PRO A 39 0.97 -4.83 13.74
C PRO A 39 0.26 -4.64 15.08
N GLY A 40 -0.85 -3.91 15.06
CA GLY A 40 -1.68 -3.65 16.25
C GLY A 40 -1.24 -2.46 17.11
N VAL A 41 -0.08 -1.85 16.85
CA VAL A 41 0.32 -0.60 17.49
C VAL A 41 -0.48 0.57 16.93
N ARG A 42 -1.02 1.41 17.81
CA ARG A 42 -1.77 2.62 17.46
C ARG A 42 -0.92 3.89 17.56
N PRO A 43 -1.26 4.96 16.82
CA PRO A 43 -0.62 6.27 16.94
C PRO A 43 -0.42 6.76 18.37
N GLU A 44 -1.41 6.61 19.23
CA GLU A 44 -1.34 7.09 20.62
C GLU A 44 -0.30 6.34 21.45
N GLN A 45 -0.11 5.05 21.15
CA GLN A 45 0.91 4.22 21.81
C GLN A 45 2.31 4.60 21.34
N ALA A 46 2.49 4.82 20.04
CA ALA A 46 3.76 5.29 19.49
C ALA A 46 4.11 6.71 19.98
N ASP A 47 3.14 7.61 20.08
CA ASP A 47 3.32 8.97 20.64
C ASP A 47 3.66 8.93 22.13
N GLY A 48 3.10 7.98 22.89
CA GLY A 48 3.50 7.73 24.28
C GLY A 48 4.94 7.22 24.38
N PHE A 49 5.29 6.25 23.53
CA PHE A 49 6.63 5.67 23.46
C PHE A 49 7.70 6.70 23.10
N ALA A 50 7.43 7.53 22.08
CA ALA A 50 8.32 8.61 21.67
C ALA A 50 8.52 9.64 22.77
N ARG A 51 7.45 10.07 23.47
CA ARG A 51 7.56 11.02 24.59
C ARG A 51 8.32 10.44 25.79
N ALA A 52 8.21 9.14 26.03
CA ALA A 52 8.97 8.48 27.08
C ALA A 52 10.48 8.43 26.77
N LEU A 53 10.86 8.26 25.49
CA LEU A 53 12.27 8.19 25.07
C LEU A 53 12.91 9.56 24.82
N LEU A 54 12.21 10.46 24.14
CA LEU A 54 12.72 11.75 23.67
C LEU A 54 12.33 12.92 24.56
N GLY A 55 11.38 12.72 25.48
CA GLY A 55 10.85 13.76 26.36
C GLY A 55 9.59 14.45 25.81
N PRO A 56 9.08 15.46 26.54
CA PRO A 56 7.78 16.08 26.27
C PRO A 56 7.72 16.88 24.94
N GLU A 57 8.87 17.24 24.38
CA GLU A 57 8.97 17.97 23.11
C GLU A 57 8.69 17.09 21.88
N ALA A 58 8.60 15.76 22.04
CA ALA A 58 8.13 14.85 21.00
C ALA A 58 6.64 15.09 20.73
N GLY A 59 6.38 16.01 19.81
CA GLY A 59 5.08 16.54 19.49
C GLY A 59 4.54 16.12 18.12
N PRO A 60 3.32 16.56 17.78
CA PRO A 60 2.66 16.19 16.53
C PRO A 60 3.35 16.70 15.26
N GLY A 61 4.21 17.72 15.37
CA GLY A 61 4.98 18.30 14.26
C GLY A 61 6.34 17.64 13.99
N ASP A 62 6.69 16.54 14.68
CA ASP A 62 7.92 15.80 14.37
C ASP A 62 7.80 15.11 13.00
N GLU A 63 8.76 15.34 12.11
CA GLU A 63 8.77 14.77 10.76
C GLU A 63 8.83 13.23 10.77
N ARG A 64 9.50 12.64 11.76
CA ARG A 64 9.56 11.18 11.93
C ARG A 64 8.18 10.61 12.21
N ARG A 65 7.40 11.28 13.06
CA ARG A 65 6.01 10.94 13.34
C ARG A 65 5.16 10.98 12.09
N ALA A 66 5.26 12.06 11.32
CA ALA A 66 4.48 12.23 10.10
C ALA A 66 4.78 11.11 9.08
N ARG A 67 6.06 10.79 8.84
CA ARG A 67 6.47 9.69 7.95
C ARG A 67 5.93 8.33 8.40
N ALA A 68 6.09 8.01 9.68
CA ALA A 68 5.59 6.75 10.23
C ALA A 68 4.06 6.64 10.17
N LEU A 69 3.34 7.76 10.39
CA LEU A 69 1.88 7.82 10.23
C LEU A 69 1.44 7.59 8.78
N THR A 70 2.14 8.18 7.80
CA THR A 70 1.86 7.96 6.38
C THR A 70 1.92 6.48 6.04
N GLY A 71 2.99 5.78 6.45
CA GLY A 71 3.11 4.33 6.26
C GLY A 71 1.99 3.56 6.96
N TRP A 72 1.72 3.87 8.23
CA TRP A 72 0.66 3.23 9.02
C TRP A 72 -0.74 3.39 8.43
N LEU A 73 -1.07 4.56 7.87
CA LEU A 73 -2.34 4.83 7.22
C LEU A 73 -2.51 3.99 5.95
N LEU A 74 -1.46 3.86 5.13
CA LEU A 74 -1.48 3.02 3.94
C LEU A 74 -1.56 1.53 4.29
N GLU A 75 -0.88 1.10 5.36
CA GLU A 75 -1.01 -0.27 5.87
C GLU A 75 -2.45 -0.59 6.29
N ARG A 76 -3.09 0.35 6.98
CA ARG A 76 -4.49 0.21 7.36
C ARG A 76 -5.41 0.16 6.14
N ALA A 77 -5.15 0.99 5.14
CA ALA A 77 -5.90 0.97 3.88
C ALA A 77 -5.75 -0.37 3.15
N ALA A 78 -4.58 -0.98 3.19
CA ALA A 78 -4.34 -2.31 2.62
C ALA A 78 -5.13 -3.42 3.31
N LEU A 79 -5.33 -3.33 4.63
CA LEU A 79 -6.24 -4.23 5.34
C LEU A 79 -7.71 -4.06 4.92
N GLU A 80 -8.07 -2.90 4.38
CA GLU A 80 -9.39 -2.59 3.82
C GLU A 80 -9.46 -2.87 2.31
N GLY A 81 -8.37 -3.36 1.70
CA GLY A 81 -8.30 -3.76 0.29
C GLY A 81 -7.69 -2.71 -0.66
N HIS A 82 -7.18 -1.59 -0.15
CA HIS A 82 -6.54 -0.55 -0.94
C HIS A 82 -5.02 -0.69 -0.98
N THR A 83 -4.43 -0.76 -2.17
CA THR A 83 -2.97 -0.77 -2.34
C THR A 83 -2.38 0.63 -2.52
N VAL A 84 -3.22 1.59 -2.91
CA VAL A 84 -2.92 3.02 -3.05
C VAL A 84 -4.06 3.88 -2.49
N LEU A 85 -3.75 5.10 -2.07
CA LEU A 85 -4.72 6.13 -1.70
C LEU A 85 -4.46 7.43 -2.47
N GLU A 86 -5.51 8.22 -2.73
CA GLU A 86 -5.35 9.55 -3.30
C GLU A 86 -4.62 10.49 -2.33
N ALA A 87 -3.72 11.33 -2.85
CA ALA A 87 -2.98 12.28 -2.04
C ALA A 87 -3.88 13.17 -1.15
N PRO A 88 -5.01 13.76 -1.64
CA PRO A 88 -5.91 14.54 -0.78
C PRO A 88 -6.55 13.72 0.34
N ALA A 89 -6.86 12.44 0.10
CA ALA A 89 -7.44 11.57 1.12
C ALA A 89 -6.42 11.26 2.22
N LEU A 90 -5.15 11.06 1.84
CA LEU A 90 -4.06 10.83 2.77
C LEU A 90 -3.70 12.09 3.56
N SER A 91 -3.65 13.27 2.93
CA SER A 91 -3.49 14.56 3.61
C SER A 91 -4.59 14.80 4.64
N ALA A 92 -5.84 14.55 4.27
CA ALA A 92 -6.97 14.66 5.20
C ALA A 92 -6.87 13.66 6.38
N ALA A 93 -6.34 12.46 6.15
CA ALA A 93 -6.10 11.48 7.21
C ALA A 93 -4.98 11.92 8.16
N LEU A 94 -3.87 12.44 7.65
CA LEU A 94 -2.78 12.99 8.46
C LEU A 94 -3.24 14.19 9.30
N ALA A 95 -4.07 15.08 8.73
CA ALA A 95 -4.68 16.18 9.47
C ALA A 95 -5.51 15.70 10.66
N ARG A 96 -6.29 14.61 10.50
CA ARG A 96 -7.05 13.99 11.60
C ARG A 96 -6.15 13.45 12.72
N HIS A 97 -4.89 13.16 12.42
CA HIS A 97 -3.86 12.77 13.40
C HIS A 97 -3.00 13.96 13.86
N ALA A 98 -3.50 15.18 13.70
CA ALA A 98 -2.90 16.43 14.15
C ALA A 98 -1.56 16.80 13.50
N VAL A 99 -1.24 16.26 12.32
CA VAL A 99 -0.08 16.71 11.54
C VAL A 99 -0.30 18.18 11.12
N PRO A 100 0.58 19.13 11.48
CA PRO A 100 0.36 20.57 11.24
C PRO A 100 0.27 20.96 9.76
N ASP A 101 1.17 20.42 8.94
CA ASP A 101 1.16 20.59 7.48
C ASP A 101 1.16 19.21 6.81
N PRO A 102 -0.03 18.65 6.52
CA PRO A 102 -0.15 17.34 5.91
C PRO A 102 0.44 17.25 4.50
N ASP A 103 0.36 18.33 3.72
CA ASP A 103 0.80 18.33 2.33
C ASP A 103 2.33 18.36 2.28
N GLU A 104 2.98 19.22 3.09
CA GLU A 104 4.43 19.23 3.27
C GLU A 104 4.94 17.88 3.80
N ALA A 105 4.25 17.30 4.79
CA ALA A 105 4.58 15.97 5.32
C ALA A 105 4.55 14.87 4.25
N LEU A 106 3.57 14.91 3.33
CA LEU A 106 3.52 13.97 2.20
C LEU A 106 4.65 14.20 1.21
N GLN A 107 4.99 15.46 0.89
CA GLN A 107 6.13 15.74 0.03
C GLN A 107 7.44 15.22 0.62
N SER A 108 7.65 15.39 1.93
CA SER A 108 8.79 14.82 2.63
C SER A 108 8.79 13.29 2.62
N ALA A 109 7.63 12.65 2.82
CA ALA A 109 7.51 11.19 2.74
C ALA A 109 7.84 10.64 1.34
N ILE A 110 7.47 11.38 0.28
CA ILE A 110 7.82 11.05 -1.11
C ILE A 110 9.33 11.22 -1.33
N ALA A 111 9.90 12.34 -0.91
CA ALA A 111 11.33 12.63 -1.08
C ALA A 111 12.23 11.60 -0.37
N GLU A 112 11.79 11.13 0.80
CA GLU A 112 12.47 10.10 1.59
C GLU A 112 12.18 8.66 1.11
N GLY A 113 11.36 8.50 0.05
CA GLY A 113 11.03 7.18 -0.51
C GLY A 113 10.16 6.30 0.41
N THR A 114 9.46 6.90 1.39
CA THR A 114 8.54 6.17 2.27
C THR A 114 7.30 5.69 1.52
N VAL A 115 6.91 6.43 0.47
CA VAL A 115 5.78 6.11 -0.41
C VAL A 115 6.19 6.31 -1.87
N LEU A 116 5.56 5.57 -2.76
CA LEU A 116 5.68 5.74 -4.21
C LEU A 116 4.49 6.56 -4.74
N VAL A 117 4.74 7.34 -5.79
CA VAL A 117 3.73 8.17 -6.47
C VAL A 117 3.31 7.52 -7.78
N PHE A 118 2.01 7.38 -7.97
CA PHE A 118 1.40 6.95 -9.22
C PHE A 118 0.50 8.06 -9.76
N GLN A 119 0.42 8.15 -11.08
CA GLN A 119 -0.43 9.12 -11.76
C GLN A 119 -1.50 8.35 -12.53
N GLU A 120 -2.75 8.67 -12.25
CA GLU A 120 -3.89 8.10 -12.95
C GLU A 120 -4.58 9.21 -13.74
N ALA A 121 -4.75 9.01 -15.05
CA ALA A 121 -5.51 9.94 -15.88
C ALA A 121 -6.97 9.98 -15.43
N VAL A 122 -7.49 11.17 -15.15
CA VAL A 122 -8.89 11.35 -14.80
C VAL A 122 -9.70 11.31 -16.08
N GLU A 123 -10.54 10.29 -16.22
CA GLU A 123 -11.46 10.23 -17.36
C GLU A 123 -12.46 11.40 -17.30
N PRO A 124 -12.70 12.09 -18.43
CA PRO A 124 -13.69 13.14 -18.49
C PRO A 124 -15.08 12.57 -18.15
N ALA A 125 -15.86 13.34 -17.39
CA ALA A 125 -17.22 12.93 -17.04
C ALA A 125 -18.05 12.65 -18.31
N PRO A 126 -19.03 11.72 -18.27
CA PRO A 126 -19.88 11.42 -19.42
C PRO A 126 -20.55 12.70 -19.97
N GLY A 127 -20.21 13.08 -21.20
CA GLY A 127 -20.73 14.28 -21.87
C GLY A 127 -19.82 15.51 -21.81
N ALA A 128 -18.66 15.43 -21.15
CA ALA A 128 -17.60 16.43 -21.29
C ALA A 128 -16.90 16.27 -22.65
N ALA A 129 -16.47 17.38 -23.24
CA ALA A 129 -15.68 17.34 -24.47
C ALA A 129 -14.37 16.59 -24.19
N ALA A 130 -14.08 15.56 -24.98
CA ALA A 130 -12.77 14.92 -24.97
C ALA A 130 -11.71 15.98 -25.31
N PRO A 131 -10.50 15.91 -24.73
CA PRO A 131 -9.45 16.85 -25.07
C PRO A 131 -9.18 16.84 -26.58
N GLN A 132 -9.18 18.01 -27.21
CA GLN A 132 -9.06 18.23 -28.65
C GLN A 132 -7.71 18.88 -28.97
N GLY A 133 -6.62 18.18 -28.66
CA GLY A 133 -5.27 18.58 -29.06
C GLY A 133 -4.19 17.68 -28.47
N GLU A 134 -3.09 17.50 -29.21
CA GLU A 134 -1.90 16.79 -28.72
C GLU A 134 -1.20 17.54 -27.56
N ASP A 135 -1.56 18.82 -27.34
CA ASP A 135 -1.00 19.71 -26.31
C ASP A 135 -1.93 19.95 -25.09
N GLU A 136 -3.11 19.30 -25.01
CA GLU A 136 -3.98 19.45 -23.84
C GLU A 136 -3.55 18.53 -22.69
N GLU A 137 -3.13 19.12 -21.56
CA GLU A 137 -2.78 18.39 -20.34
C GLU A 137 -4.00 17.62 -19.80
N VAL A 138 -3.94 16.29 -19.88
CA VAL A 138 -4.96 15.42 -19.28
C VAL A 138 -4.84 15.55 -17.76
N PRO A 139 -5.92 15.92 -17.04
CA PRO A 139 -5.88 16.01 -15.59
C PRO A 139 -5.51 14.66 -14.99
N VAL A 140 -4.52 14.65 -14.11
CA VAL A 140 -4.10 13.44 -13.40
C VAL A 140 -4.45 13.51 -11.92
N ARG A 141 -4.80 12.35 -11.39
CA ARG A 141 -4.97 12.10 -9.97
C ARG A 141 -3.69 11.46 -9.42
N LEU A 142 -3.18 12.03 -8.34
CA LEU A 142 -2.01 11.49 -7.64
C LEU A 142 -2.44 10.44 -6.62
N LEU A 143 -1.88 9.24 -6.77
CA LEU A 143 -2.06 8.10 -5.90
C LEU A 143 -0.74 7.81 -5.19
N LEU A 144 -0.81 7.43 -3.92
CA LEU A 144 0.33 7.11 -3.07
C LEU A 144 0.20 5.68 -2.55
N GLY A 145 1.25 4.89 -2.70
CA GLY A 145 1.28 3.48 -2.28
C GLY A 145 2.57 3.11 -1.57
N LEU A 146 2.55 1.98 -0.86
CA LEU A 146 3.76 1.40 -0.28
C LEU A 146 4.51 0.60 -1.33
N ASP A 147 5.85 0.70 -1.31
CA ASP A 147 6.75 0.00 -2.23
C ASP A 147 6.42 -1.50 -2.34
N ARG A 148 6.23 -2.18 -1.21
CA ARG A 148 5.96 -3.62 -1.20
C ARG A 148 4.68 -4.03 -1.95
N TYR A 149 3.65 -3.20 -1.94
CA TYR A 149 2.40 -3.48 -2.64
C TYR A 149 2.53 -3.13 -4.11
N ALA A 150 3.16 -2.00 -4.43
CA ALA A 150 3.48 -1.61 -5.80
C ALA A 150 4.34 -2.66 -6.52
N MET A 151 5.41 -3.15 -5.89
CA MET A 151 6.27 -4.19 -6.45
C MET A 151 5.54 -5.52 -6.61
N ALA A 152 4.65 -5.86 -5.68
CA ALA A 152 3.81 -7.05 -5.81
C ALA A 152 2.82 -6.93 -6.97
N GLU A 153 2.21 -5.76 -7.17
CA GLU A 153 1.31 -5.50 -8.30
C GLU A 153 2.03 -5.55 -9.63
N GLU A 154 3.19 -4.89 -9.76
CA GLU A 154 4.00 -4.91 -10.97
C GLU A 154 4.43 -6.35 -11.31
N SER A 155 4.89 -7.11 -10.31
CA SER A 155 5.26 -8.51 -10.51
C SER A 155 4.08 -9.38 -10.96
N LEU A 156 2.88 -9.12 -10.42
CA LEU A 156 1.65 -9.79 -10.83
C LEU A 156 1.27 -9.42 -12.27
N ALA A 157 1.30 -8.13 -12.62
CA ALA A 157 0.99 -7.63 -13.95
C ALA A 157 1.95 -8.23 -14.99
N ASP A 158 3.25 -8.23 -14.72
CA ASP A 158 4.27 -8.86 -15.55
C ASP A 158 4.04 -10.36 -15.73
N GLY A 159 3.69 -11.05 -14.63
CA GLY A 159 3.34 -12.46 -14.65
C GLY A 159 2.15 -12.75 -15.57
N LEU A 160 1.09 -11.95 -15.46
CA LEU A 160 -0.12 -12.07 -16.28
C LEU A 160 0.15 -11.74 -17.75
N ALA A 161 0.90 -10.67 -18.05
CA ALA A 161 1.30 -10.32 -19.41
C ALA A 161 2.13 -11.42 -20.07
N ARG A 162 3.03 -12.05 -19.31
CA ARG A 162 3.79 -13.22 -19.78
C ARG A 162 2.89 -14.41 -20.06
N LEU A 163 1.92 -14.70 -19.18
CA LEU A 163 0.95 -15.78 -19.43
C LEU A 163 0.15 -15.50 -20.70
N ILE A 164 -0.41 -14.31 -20.86
CA ILE A 164 -1.19 -13.94 -22.04
C ILE A 164 -0.36 -14.04 -23.33
N SER A 165 0.90 -13.62 -23.30
CA SER A 165 1.76 -13.61 -24.50
C SER A 165 2.35 -14.97 -24.86
N THR A 166 2.55 -15.87 -23.89
CA THR A 166 3.16 -17.19 -24.11
C THR A 166 2.15 -18.33 -24.17
N PHE A 167 0.96 -18.12 -23.60
CA PHE A 167 -0.12 -19.09 -23.69
C PHE A 167 -0.68 -19.11 -25.10
N THR A 168 -0.21 -20.09 -25.87
CA THR A 168 -0.90 -20.52 -27.08
C THR A 168 -2.00 -21.47 -26.61
N ALA A 169 -3.24 -20.96 -26.54
CA ALA A 169 -4.39 -21.86 -26.52
C ALA A 169 -4.27 -22.71 -27.79
N GLY A 170 -4.01 -24.02 -27.65
CA GLY A 170 -4.10 -24.89 -28.81
C GLY A 170 -5.53 -24.84 -29.33
N ASP A 171 -5.71 -24.55 -30.62
CA ASP A 171 -7.02 -24.75 -31.27
C ASP A 171 -7.50 -26.17 -30.94
N GLY A 172 -8.65 -26.27 -30.27
CA GLY A 172 -9.23 -27.56 -29.86
C GLY A 172 -8.69 -28.20 -28.57
N ALA A 173 -7.89 -27.49 -27.75
CA ALA A 173 -7.43 -28.02 -26.45
C ALA A 173 -8.58 -28.46 -25.53
N TRP A 174 -9.74 -27.82 -25.66
CA TRP A 174 -10.97 -28.14 -24.91
C TRP A 174 -11.85 -29.18 -25.61
N GLU A 175 -11.72 -29.35 -26.93
CA GLU A 175 -12.50 -30.33 -27.70
C GLU A 175 -12.07 -31.76 -27.37
N GLY A 176 -10.77 -31.99 -27.17
CA GLY A 176 -10.25 -33.26 -26.66
C GLY A 176 -10.77 -33.58 -25.25
N ALA A 177 -10.84 -32.56 -24.37
CA ALA A 177 -11.37 -32.70 -23.02
C ALA A 177 -12.90 -32.93 -23.01
N ALA A 178 -13.64 -32.24 -23.89
CA ALA A 178 -15.08 -32.45 -24.06
C ALA A 178 -15.39 -33.83 -24.67
N ALA A 179 -14.58 -34.31 -25.62
CA ALA A 179 -14.71 -35.63 -26.22
C ALA A 179 -14.35 -36.77 -25.24
N ALA A 180 -13.44 -36.52 -24.30
CA ALA A 180 -13.07 -37.46 -23.25
C ALA A 180 -14.01 -37.44 -22.03
N ALA A 181 -15.01 -36.55 -22.00
CA ALA A 181 -15.90 -36.40 -20.87
C ALA A 181 -16.80 -37.65 -20.69
N PRO A 182 -17.04 -38.12 -19.45
CA PRO A 182 -17.76 -39.35 -19.19
C PRO A 182 -19.27 -39.25 -19.49
N THR A 183 -19.80 -38.03 -19.65
CA THR A 183 -21.22 -37.79 -19.93
C THR A 183 -21.41 -36.61 -20.90
N PRO A 184 -22.52 -36.57 -21.65
CA PRO A 184 -22.85 -35.44 -22.53
C PRO A 184 -22.94 -34.10 -21.79
N SER A 185 -23.47 -34.09 -20.58
CA SER A 185 -23.58 -32.88 -19.75
C SER A 185 -22.23 -32.36 -19.27
N ALA A 186 -21.27 -33.25 -18.98
CA ALA A 186 -19.90 -32.85 -18.63
C ALA A 186 -19.17 -32.26 -19.85
N ALA A 187 -19.39 -32.82 -21.05
CA ALA A 187 -18.85 -32.28 -22.29
C ALA A 187 -19.40 -30.86 -22.59
N GLU A 188 -20.69 -30.64 -22.35
CA GLU A 188 -21.34 -29.32 -22.49
C GLU A 188 -20.78 -28.29 -21.50
N LEU A 189 -20.55 -28.70 -20.25
CA LEU A 189 -19.96 -27.85 -19.21
C LEU A 189 -18.54 -27.39 -19.60
N VAL A 190 -17.73 -28.29 -20.16
CA VAL A 190 -16.38 -27.98 -20.65
C VAL A 190 -16.43 -26.99 -21.81
N ARG A 191 -17.34 -27.17 -22.78
CA ARG A 191 -17.55 -26.22 -23.89
C ARG A 191 -17.98 -24.83 -23.39
N ALA A 192 -18.96 -24.80 -22.48
CA ALA A 192 -19.44 -23.55 -21.89
C ALA A 192 -18.34 -22.79 -21.12
N ALA A 193 -17.50 -23.49 -20.35
CA ALA A 193 -16.37 -22.86 -19.64
C ALA A 193 -15.28 -22.36 -20.59
N ALA A 194 -15.13 -23.00 -21.76
CA ALA A 194 -14.18 -22.59 -22.80
C ALA A 194 -14.68 -21.42 -23.66
N GLY A 195 -15.93 -20.96 -23.47
CA GLY A 195 -16.52 -19.89 -24.28
C GLY A 195 -16.88 -20.32 -25.70
N ALA A 196 -17.11 -21.62 -25.94
CA ALA A 196 -17.46 -22.23 -27.22
C ALA A 196 -18.92 -22.73 -27.26
#